data_AF-A0A7W4IHB5-F1
#
_entry.id   AF-A0A7W4IHB5-F1
#
_cell.length_a   1.000
_cell.length_b   1.000
_cell.length_c   1.000
_cell.angle_alpha   90.00
_cell.angle_beta   90.00
_cell.angle_gamma   90.00
#
_symmetry.space_group_name_H-M   'P 1'
#
loop_
_entity.id
_entity.type
_entity.pdbx_description
1 polymer ?
#
loop_
_entity_poly.entity_id
_entity_poly.type
_entity_poly.pdbx_seq_one_letter_code
_entity_poly.pdbx_strand_id
1 'polypeptide(L)' 'PVFGIIKSVMGFRRFSLRGLAKVTTEWTLVALAYNCKRMARLQAA' A
#
# COMPACT_ATOMS: atom_id res chain seq x y z
N PRO A 1 10.23 -5.24 -6.77
CA PRO A 1 10.11 -3.81 -6.34
C PRO A 1 8.78 -3.53 -5.61
N VAL A 2 8.78 -2.66 -4.58
CA VAL A 2 7.62 -2.37 -3.69
C VAL A 2 6.36 -1.96 -4.47
N PHE A 3 6.51 -1.08 -5.47
CA PHE A 3 5.40 -0.69 -6.35
C PHE A 3 4.74 -1.85 -7.08
N GLY A 4 5.53 -2.85 -7.52
CA GLY A 4 5.00 -4.05 -8.16
C GLY A 4 4.12 -4.85 -7.20
N ILE A 5 4.57 -5.03 -5.96
CA ILE A 5 3.83 -5.74 -4.91
C ILE A 5 2.53 -5.01 -4.58
N ILE A 6 2.59 -3.68 -4.40
CA ILE A 6 1.39 -2.86 -4.15
C ILE A 6 0.35 -3.06 -5.27
N LYS A 7 0.78 -3.10 -6.54
CA LYS A 7 -0.13 -3.26 -7.70
C LYS A 7 -0.65 -4.68 -7.91
N SER A 8 0.22 -5.69 -7.80
CA SER A 8 -0.14 -7.09 -8.12
C SER A 8 -0.65 -7.87 -6.92
N VAL A 9 -0.06 -7.65 -5.73
CA VAL A 9 -0.35 -8.44 -4.52
C VAL A 9 -1.38 -7.75 -3.61
N MET A 10 -1.39 -6.41 -3.55
CA MET A 10 -2.43 -5.67 -2.81
C MET A 10 -3.56 -5.16 -3.71
N GLY A 11 -3.42 -5.28 -5.04
CA GLY A 11 -4.48 -4.89 -5.99
C GLY A 11 -4.71 -3.38 -6.12
N PHE A 12 -3.84 -2.54 -5.57
CA PHE A 12 -4.00 -1.08 -5.64
C PHE A 12 -3.59 -0.57 -7.03
N ARG A 13 -4.58 -0.31 -7.89
CA ARG A 13 -4.36 0.10 -9.30
C ARG A 13 -4.83 1.51 -9.63
N ARG A 14 -5.68 2.11 -8.80
CA ARG A 14 -6.20 3.47 -8.97
C ARG A 14 -6.39 4.12 -7.60
N PHE A 15 -6.19 5.44 -7.55
CA PHE A 15 -6.60 6.26 -6.41
C PHE A 15 -8.12 6.43 -6.42
N SER A 16 -8.74 6.44 -5.25
CA SER A 16 -10.20 6.63 -5.12
C SER A 16 -10.51 8.11 -4.94
N LEU A 17 -9.66 8.83 -4.21
CA LEU A 17 -9.77 10.26 -3.98
C LEU A 17 -9.02 11.06 -5.05
N ARG A 18 -9.45 12.32 -5.22
CA ARG A 18 -8.82 13.31 -6.11
C ARG A 18 -8.27 14.49 -5.32
N GLY A 19 -7.23 15.12 -5.85
CA GLY A 19 -6.51 16.22 -5.21
C GLY A 19 -5.31 15.73 -4.40
N LEU A 20 -4.19 16.47 -4.49
CA LEU A 20 -2.88 16.03 -3.99
C LEU A 20 -2.92 15.64 -2.51
N ALA A 21 -3.52 16.48 -1.65
CA ALA A 21 -3.61 16.22 -0.23
C ALA A 21 -4.29 14.87 0.09
N LYS A 22 -5.41 14.57 -0.58
CA LYS A 22 -6.16 13.32 -0.35
C LYS A 22 -5.44 12.11 -0.91
N VAL A 23 -4.82 12.24 -2.08
CA VAL A 23 -3.99 11.18 -2.70
C VAL A 23 -2.78 10.85 -1.82
N THR A 24 -2.15 11.85 -1.21
CA THR A 24 -1.06 11.63 -0.24
C THR A 24 -1.54 10.80 0.95
N THR A 25 -2.71 11.11 1.52
CA THR A 25 -3.28 10.32 2.62
C THR A 25 -3.59 8.89 2.19
N GLU A 26 -4.19 8.67 1.01
CA GLU A 26 -4.40 7.32 0.47
C GLU A 26 -3.09 6.56 0.32
N TRP A 27 -2.05 7.23 -0.18
CA TRP A 27 -0.73 6.62 -0.36
C TRP A 27 -0.09 6.22 0.97
N THR A 28 -0.22 7.05 2.02
CA THR A 28 0.24 6.71 3.38
C THR A 28 -0.47 5.45 3.91
N LEU A 29 -1.78 5.33 3.70
CA LEU A 29 -2.54 4.15 4.12
C LEU A 29 -2.11 2.88 3.35
N VAL A 30 -1.88 3.01 2.04
CA VAL A 30 -1.38 1.90 1.22
C VAL A 30 0.01 1.44 1.68
N ALA A 31 0.91 2.39 1.97
CA ALA A 31 2.23 2.08 2.50
C ALA A 31 2.17 1.40 3.88
N LEU A 32 1.27 1.85 4.76
CA LEU A 32 1.03 1.22 6.05
C LEU A 32 0.54 -0.23 5.89
N ALA A 33 -0.47 -0.46 5.04
CA ALA A 33 -1.00 -1.80 4.77
C ALA A 33 0.09 -2.75 4.23
N TYR A 34 0.95 -2.25 3.33
CA TYR A 34 2.10 -2.99 2.84
C TYR A 34 3.06 -3.39 3.97
N ASN A 35 3.41 -2.43 4.84
CA ASN A 35 4.31 -2.68 5.96
C ASN A 35 3.72 -3.68 6.95
N CYS A 36 2.43 -3.57 7.30
CA CYS A 36 1.73 -4.54 8.15
C CYS A 36 1.77 -5.96 7.55
N LYS A 37 1.45 -6.11 6.26
CA LYS A 37 1.51 -7.41 5.57
C LYS A 37 2.93 -8.00 5.58
N ARG A 38 3.94 -7.14 5.43
CA ARG A 38 5.35 -7.56 5.49
C ARG A 38 5.75 -7.99 6.90
N MET A 39 5.40 -7.23 7.93
CA MET A 39 5.70 -7.55 9.32
C MET A 39 5.05 -8.88 9.74
N ALA A 40 3.77 -9.09 9.40
CA ALA A 40 3.09 -10.35 9.68
C ALA A 40 3.80 -11.55 9.03
N ARG A 41 4.30 -11.40 7.80
CA ARG A 41 5.07 -12.46 7.13
C ARG A 41 6.44 -12.69 7.77
N LEU A 42 7.09 -11.65 8.28
CA LEU A 42 8.38 -11.78 8.98
C LEU A 42 8.21 -12.40 10.38
N GLN A 43 7.08 -12.15 11.04
CA GLN A 43 6.77 -12.74 12.36
C GLN A 43 6.31 -14.20 12.29
N ALA A 44 5.75 -14.62 11.14
CA ALA A 44 5.31 -15.99 10.91
C ALA A 44 6.44 -16.93 10.42
N ALA A 45 7.66 -16.40 10.26
CA ALA A 45 8.85 -17.14 9.85
C ALA A 45 9.79 -17.32 11.04
#